data_AF-A0A538BI52-F1
#
_entry.id   AF-A0A538BI52-F1
#
_cell.length_a   1.000
_cell.length_b   1.000
_cell.length_c   1.000
_cell.angle_alpha   90.00
_cell.angle_beta   90.00
_cell.angle_gamma   90.00
#
_symmetry.space_group_name_H-M   'P 1'
#
loop_
_entity.id
_entity.type
_entity.pdbx_description
1 polymer ?
#
loop_
_entity_poly.entity_id
_entity_poly.type
_entity_poly.pdbx_seq_one_letter_code
_entity_poly.pdbx_strand_id
1 'polypeptide(L)'
;MSDTIAVMNAGSVEQLASPRELYQRPLSTFVAGFIGVSNLLTLRVDRREGELLVMDLGRGERILAVDGVGSEAPGSRADHERELTITVRPEWIKLGALGSQSVAGDRDTSVEATVVDVVYLGSVTQLIVELRTGERLMVHRLNDEVGAEDPRPGDRIVLRWAAEHSFVIQAGPAALGTDVDA
;
A
#
# COMPACT_ATOMS: atom_id res chain seq x y z
N MET A 1 -31.63 -7.03 4.37
CA MET A 1 -30.67 -6.49 5.36
C MET A 1 -29.63 -5.76 4.52
N SER A 2 -29.31 -4.50 4.79
CA SER A 2 -28.51 -3.70 3.83
C SER A 2 -27.08 -4.24 3.74
N ASP A 3 -26.74 -4.86 2.61
CA ASP A 3 -25.41 -5.40 2.27
C ASP A 3 -24.44 -4.31 1.75
N THR A 4 -24.80 -3.03 1.94
CA THR A 4 -24.17 -1.89 1.29
C THR A 4 -24.10 -0.69 2.24
N ILE A 5 -22.93 -0.05 2.28
CA ILE A 5 -22.60 1.16 3.03
C ILE A 5 -22.30 2.28 2.03
N ALA A 6 -22.83 3.47 2.27
CA ALA A 6 -22.47 4.68 1.55
C ALA A 6 -21.42 5.47 2.35
N VAL A 7 -20.24 5.67 1.78
CA VAL A 7 -19.25 6.63 2.26
C VAL A 7 -19.50 7.96 1.55
N MET A 8 -19.65 9.03 2.32
CA MET A 8 -19.97 10.36 1.80
C MET A 8 -18.92 11.39 2.24
N ASN A 9 -18.62 12.34 1.35
CA ASN A 9 -17.72 13.45 1.58
C ASN A 9 -18.37 14.74 1.06
N ALA A 10 -18.40 15.79 1.90
CA ALA A 10 -18.99 17.09 1.56
C ALA A 10 -20.40 17.02 0.93
N GLY A 11 -21.24 16.07 1.37
CA GLY A 11 -22.61 15.88 0.86
C GLY A 11 -22.73 15.06 -0.43
N SER A 12 -21.61 14.59 -1.00
CA SER A 12 -21.57 13.70 -2.17
C SER A 12 -21.25 12.27 -1.73
N VAL A 13 -21.84 11.28 -2.40
CA VAL A 13 -21.45 9.87 -2.21
C VAL A 13 -20.12 9.64 -2.92
N GLU A 14 -19.09 9.25 -2.15
CA GLU A 14 -17.78 8.86 -2.67
C GLU A 14 -17.79 7.42 -3.16
N GLN A 15 -18.36 6.51 -2.35
CA GLN A 15 -18.44 5.09 -2.70
C GLN A 15 -19.63 4.43 -1.99
N LEU A 16 -20.38 3.62 -2.75
CA LEU A 16 -21.49 2.82 -2.25
C LEU A 16 -21.16 1.35 -2.50
N ALA A 17 -20.74 0.63 -1.45
CA ALA A 17 -20.27 -0.75 -1.59
C ALA A 17 -20.41 -1.54 -0.27
N SER A 18 -20.15 -2.84 -0.30
CA SER A 18 -20.11 -3.64 0.94
C SER A 18 -18.95 -3.20 1.85
N PRO A 19 -19.01 -3.40 3.18
CA PRO A 19 -17.89 -3.06 4.07
C PRO A 19 -16.57 -3.71 3.63
N ARG A 20 -16.64 -4.95 3.15
CA ARG A 20 -15.48 -5.69 2.64
C ARG A 20 -14.90 -5.01 1.40
N GLU A 21 -15.74 -4.57 0.48
CA GLU A 21 -15.29 -3.92 -0.75
C GLU A 21 -14.74 -2.52 -0.48
N LEU A 22 -15.37 -1.73 0.39
CA LEU A 22 -14.83 -0.44 0.84
C LEU A 22 -13.44 -0.59 1.47
N TYR A 23 -13.23 -1.67 2.23
CA TYR A 23 -11.93 -1.97 2.84
C TYR A 23 -10.90 -2.45 1.80
N GLN A 24 -11.28 -3.40 0.95
CA GLN A 24 -10.35 -4.07 0.03
C GLN A 24 -10.05 -3.29 -1.24
N ARG A 25 -11.00 -2.46 -1.70
CA ARG A 25 -10.93 -1.71 -2.96
C ARG A 25 -11.54 -0.31 -2.80
N PRO A 26 -10.93 0.56 -1.96
CA PRO A 26 -11.35 1.96 -1.88
C PRO A 26 -11.10 2.65 -3.23
N LEU A 27 -12.02 3.52 -3.67
CA LEU A 27 -11.88 4.24 -4.96
C LEU A 27 -11.14 5.59 -4.84
N SER A 28 -11.07 6.16 -3.64
CA SER A 28 -10.41 7.45 -3.38
C SER A 28 -9.59 7.43 -2.10
N THR A 29 -8.64 8.35 -1.98
CA THR A 29 -7.82 8.55 -0.77
C THR A 29 -8.68 8.81 0.46
N PHE A 30 -9.82 9.49 0.28
CA PHE A 30 -10.81 9.73 1.34
C PHE A 30 -11.39 8.41 1.85
N VAL A 31 -11.89 7.54 0.95
CA VAL A 31 -12.47 6.25 1.36
C VAL A 31 -11.41 5.35 2.00
N ALA A 32 -10.19 5.34 1.45
CA ALA A 32 -9.08 4.53 1.96
C ALA A 32 -8.72 4.88 3.41
N GLY A 33 -8.70 6.18 3.76
CA GLY A 33 -8.47 6.66 5.12
C GLY A 33 -9.69 6.63 6.03
N PHE A 34 -10.90 6.61 5.47
CA PHE A 34 -12.14 6.53 6.24
C PHE A 34 -12.39 5.11 6.78
N ILE A 35 -12.10 4.08 5.97
CA ILE A 35 -12.25 2.68 6.38
C ILE A 35 -10.87 2.09 6.70
N GLY A 36 -10.47 2.23 7.96
CA GLY A 36 -9.25 1.65 8.52
C GLY A 36 -7.98 2.35 8.06
N VAL A 37 -6.83 1.81 8.48
CA VAL A 37 -5.52 2.36 8.12
C VAL A 37 -5.12 1.89 6.73
N SER A 38 -4.53 2.78 5.94
CA SER A 38 -3.94 2.44 4.65
C SER A 38 -2.66 3.21 4.42
N ASN A 39 -1.72 2.60 3.72
CA ASN A 39 -0.61 3.32 3.15
C ASN A 39 -1.02 3.96 1.84
N LEU A 40 -0.60 5.19 1.61
CA LEU A 40 -0.80 5.93 0.38
C LEU A 40 0.57 6.31 -0.18
N LEU A 41 0.86 5.90 -1.41
CA LEU A 41 2.12 6.20 -2.09
C LEU A 41 1.81 6.89 -3.41
N THR A 42 2.38 8.08 -3.63
CA THR A 42 2.28 8.76 -4.92
C THR A 42 3.57 8.53 -5.67
N LEU A 43 3.48 7.79 -6.77
CA LEU A 43 4.63 7.30 -7.51
C LEU A 43 4.46 7.60 -8.99
N ARG A 44 5.59 7.81 -9.66
CA ARG A 44 5.63 7.92 -11.12
C ARG A 44 5.59 6.53 -11.75
N VAL A 45 4.71 6.33 -12.72
CA VAL A 45 4.64 5.08 -13.49
C VAL A 45 5.78 5.04 -14.51
N ASP A 46 6.57 3.96 -14.50
CA ASP A 46 7.64 3.75 -15.47
C ASP A 46 7.11 3.02 -16.71
N ARG A 47 6.29 1.99 -16.51
CA ARG A 47 5.69 1.20 -17.60
C ARG A 47 4.43 0.46 -17.19
N ARG A 48 3.69 0.01 -18.20
CA ARG A 48 2.51 -0.85 -18.08
C ARG A 48 2.81 -2.24 -18.63
N GLU A 49 2.47 -3.28 -17.87
CA GLU A 49 2.58 -4.69 -18.25
C GLU A 49 1.20 -5.35 -18.16
N GLY A 50 0.44 -5.30 -19.26
CA GLY A 50 -0.96 -5.73 -19.26
C GLY A 50 -1.82 -4.86 -18.32
N GLU A 51 -2.42 -5.48 -17.31
CA GLU A 51 -3.22 -4.79 -16.28
C GLU A 51 -2.39 -4.21 -15.14
N LEU A 52 -1.08 -4.52 -15.09
CA LEU A 52 -0.19 -4.06 -14.05
C LEU A 52 0.49 -2.75 -14.43
N LEU A 53 0.57 -1.83 -13.48
CA LEU A 53 1.46 -0.68 -13.52
C LEU A 53 2.72 -1.02 -12.73
N VAL A 54 3.88 -0.68 -13.30
CA VAL A 54 5.18 -0.90 -12.68
C VAL A 54 5.82 0.45 -12.36
N MET A 55 6.18 0.63 -11.10
CA MET A 55 6.95 1.76 -10.58
C MET A 55 8.31 1.22 -10.12
N ASP A 56 9.36 1.53 -10.87
CA ASP A 56 10.75 1.12 -10.65
C ASP A 56 11.43 2.16 -9.74
N LEU A 57 11.86 1.71 -8.57
CA LEU A 57 12.56 2.56 -7.58
C LEU A 57 14.09 2.45 -7.71
N GLY A 58 14.57 1.76 -8.75
CA GLY A 58 15.97 1.46 -8.99
C GLY A 58 16.51 0.31 -8.13
N ARG A 59 17.70 -0.19 -8.50
CA ARG A 59 18.42 -1.28 -7.81
C ARG A 59 17.63 -2.60 -7.70
N GLY A 60 16.71 -2.84 -8.62
CA GLY A 60 15.88 -4.05 -8.65
C GLY A 60 14.66 -3.99 -7.73
N GLU A 61 14.37 -2.82 -7.14
CA GLU A 61 13.16 -2.59 -6.37
C GLU A 61 12.06 -2.05 -7.26
N ARG A 62 10.88 -2.62 -7.10
CA ARG A 62 9.71 -2.24 -7.87
C ARG A 62 8.49 -2.34 -7.00
N ILE A 63 7.56 -1.43 -7.24
CA ILE A 63 6.20 -1.53 -6.77
C ILE A 63 5.33 -1.89 -7.98
N LEU A 64 4.37 -2.78 -7.75
CA LEU A 64 3.36 -3.18 -8.72
C LEU A 64 1.99 -2.75 -8.20
N ALA A 65 1.10 -2.31 -9.09
CA ALA A 65 -0.28 -2.02 -8.73
C ALA A 65 -1.22 -2.44 -9.86
N VAL A 66 -2.42 -2.86 -9.49
CA VAL A 66 -3.51 -3.06 -10.45
C VAL A 66 -4.13 -1.71 -10.76
N ASP A 67 -4.30 -1.43 -12.05
CA ASP A 67 -5.03 -0.25 -12.50
C ASP A 67 -6.53 -0.41 -12.17
N GLY A 68 -6.96 0.18 -11.06
CA GLY A 68 -8.34 0.16 -10.58
C GLY A 68 -9.22 1.28 -11.14
N VAL A 69 -8.61 2.32 -11.71
CA VAL A 69 -9.31 3.51 -12.21
C VAL A 69 -9.35 3.43 -13.73
N GLY A 70 -10.00 2.38 -14.25
CA GLY A 70 -10.12 2.03 -15.68
C GLY A 70 -9.60 3.08 -16.67
N SER A 71 -8.28 3.20 -16.77
CA SER A 71 -7.68 4.27 -17.56
C SER A 71 -7.82 3.85 -19.01
N GLU A 72 -8.70 4.56 -19.72
CA GLU A 72 -9.00 4.28 -21.12
C GLU A 72 -7.71 4.33 -21.96
N ALA A 73 -7.49 3.24 -22.69
CA ALA A 73 -6.44 2.97 -23.67
C ALA A 73 -5.08 2.43 -23.14
N PRO A 74 -4.75 1.15 -23.44
CA PRO A 74 -3.38 0.65 -23.38
C PRO A 74 -2.45 1.45 -24.29
N GLY A 75 -1.29 1.87 -23.78
CA GLY A 75 -0.21 2.40 -24.61
C GLY A 75 -0.35 3.87 -25.02
N SER A 76 -1.13 4.66 -24.27
CA SER A 76 -1.03 6.10 -24.40
C SER A 76 0.37 6.55 -23.96
N ARG A 77 1.03 7.39 -24.76
CA ARG A 77 2.33 7.98 -24.42
C ARG A 77 2.30 8.77 -23.09
N ALA A 78 1.11 8.99 -22.52
CA ALA A 78 0.85 9.67 -21.27
C ALA A 78 0.82 8.74 -20.04
N ASP A 79 0.98 7.42 -20.20
CA ASP A 79 1.15 6.49 -19.07
C ASP A 79 2.58 6.55 -18.52
N HIS A 80 3.56 6.77 -19.40
CA HIS A 80 4.93 7.06 -19.01
C HIS A 80 4.97 8.46 -18.42
N GLU A 81 5.45 8.60 -17.17
CA GLU A 81 5.58 9.86 -16.44
C GLU A 81 4.33 10.39 -15.71
N ARG A 82 3.22 9.65 -15.68
CA ARG A 82 2.08 10.05 -14.84
C ARG A 82 2.36 9.73 -13.36
N GLU A 83 2.17 10.70 -12.49
CA GLU A 83 2.10 10.47 -11.05
C GLU A 83 0.71 9.91 -10.70
N LEU A 84 0.69 8.78 -10.00
CA LEU A 84 -0.53 8.14 -9.51
C LEU A 84 -0.38 7.81 -8.03
N THR A 85 -1.50 7.90 -7.31
CA THR A 85 -1.56 7.45 -5.92
C THR A 85 -2.05 6.01 -5.88
N ILE A 86 -1.27 5.14 -5.25
CA ILE A 86 -1.68 3.78 -4.93
C ILE A 86 -1.96 3.66 -3.45
N THR A 87 -2.73 2.63 -3.09
CA THR A 87 -2.90 2.24 -1.71
C THR A 87 -2.58 0.78 -1.46
N VAL A 88 -2.00 0.49 -0.30
CA VAL A 88 -1.74 -0.87 0.19
C VAL A 88 -2.03 -0.93 1.70
N ARG A 89 -2.74 -1.97 2.13
CA ARG A 89 -3.10 -2.17 3.54
C ARG A 89 -1.89 -2.67 4.36
N PRO A 90 -1.68 -2.20 5.60
CA PRO A 90 -0.54 -2.59 6.42
C PRO A 90 -0.38 -4.10 6.61
N GLU A 91 -1.47 -4.85 6.73
CA GLU A 91 -1.48 -6.30 6.98
C GLU A 91 -1.18 -7.14 5.73
N TRP A 92 -1.27 -6.54 4.54
CA TRP A 92 -0.93 -7.18 3.27
C TRP A 92 0.57 -7.12 2.97
N ILE A 93 1.31 -6.27 3.67
CA ILE A 93 2.76 -6.17 3.56
C ILE A 93 3.39 -7.27 4.42
N LYS A 94 4.24 -8.07 3.79
CA LYS A 94 5.03 -9.12 4.43
C LYS A 94 6.49 -8.70 4.51
N LEU A 95 7.16 -9.16 5.57
CA LEU A 95 8.58 -8.93 5.78
C LEU A 95 9.38 -10.08 5.20
N GLY A 96 10.44 -9.76 4.47
CA GLY A 96 11.47 -10.67 4.03
C GLY A 96 12.83 -10.27 4.59
N ALA A 97 13.69 -11.25 4.83
CA ALA A 97 15.08 -10.99 5.19
C ALA A 97 15.87 -10.42 4.00
N LEU A 98 16.78 -9.48 4.26
CA LEU A 98 17.74 -8.98 3.27
C LEU A 98 18.56 -10.13 2.69
N GLY A 99 18.74 -10.13 1.36
CA GLY A 99 19.49 -11.16 0.66
C GLY A 99 18.79 -12.52 0.56
N SER A 100 17.61 -12.68 1.17
CA SER A 100 16.76 -13.84 0.90
C SER A 100 16.22 -13.74 -0.52
N GLN A 101 16.84 -14.50 -1.42
CA GLN A 101 16.28 -14.83 -2.72
C GLN A 101 15.10 -15.80 -2.58
N SER A 102 14.16 -15.56 -1.67
CA SER A 102 12.78 -15.91 -2.04
C SER A 102 12.52 -15.08 -3.28
N VAL A 103 12.48 -15.74 -4.43
CA VAL A 103 12.11 -15.17 -5.72
C VAL A 103 10.82 -14.39 -5.46
N ALA A 104 10.90 -13.06 -5.40
CA ALA A 104 9.69 -12.25 -5.50
C ALA A 104 9.01 -12.78 -6.76
N GLY A 105 7.78 -13.26 -6.64
CA GLY A 105 7.08 -13.76 -7.82
C GLY A 105 7.13 -12.67 -8.90
N ASP A 106 7.02 -13.05 -10.16
CA ASP A 106 7.02 -12.05 -11.25
C ASP A 106 5.96 -10.96 -11.05
N ARG A 107 4.95 -11.21 -10.20
CA ARG A 107 3.86 -10.31 -9.82
C ARG A 107 3.92 -9.76 -8.39
N ASP A 108 5.08 -9.84 -7.73
CA ASP A 108 5.26 -9.26 -6.40
C ASP A 108 5.98 -7.91 -6.45
N THR A 109 5.49 -7.00 -5.62
CA THR A 109 6.23 -5.82 -5.18
C THR A 109 7.35 -6.26 -4.24
N SER A 110 8.52 -5.65 -4.39
CA SER A 110 9.66 -5.84 -3.48
C SER A 110 10.42 -4.53 -3.34
N VAL A 111 10.46 -4.00 -2.12
CA VAL A 111 11.15 -2.74 -1.79
C VAL A 111 11.95 -2.88 -0.50
N GLU A 112 13.11 -2.24 -0.43
CA GLU A 112 13.91 -2.16 0.81
C GLU A 112 13.39 -1.03 1.69
N ALA A 113 13.35 -1.28 2.99
CA ALA A 113 12.97 -0.29 3.99
C ALA A 113 13.85 -0.39 5.24
N THR A 114 13.92 0.70 5.99
CA THR A 114 14.52 0.73 7.33
C THR A 114 13.41 0.86 8.36
N VAL A 115 13.44 0.02 9.40
CA VAL A 115 12.51 0.14 10.52
C VAL A 115 12.81 1.44 11.27
N VAL A 116 11.80 2.30 11.39
CA VAL A 116 11.88 3.56 12.13
C VAL A 116 11.34 3.37 13.55
N ASP A 117 10.22 2.68 13.68
CA ASP A 117 9.57 2.48 14.97
C ASP A 117 8.83 1.14 15.04
N VAL A 118 8.63 0.64 16.27
CA VAL A 118 8.02 -0.64 16.58
C VAL A 118 7.05 -0.47 17.74
N VAL A 119 5.76 -0.62 17.45
CA VAL A 119 4.68 -0.47 18.43
C VAL A 119 4.01 -1.82 18.66
N TYR A 120 4.07 -2.32 19.90
CA TYR A 120 3.45 -3.58 20.28
C TYR A 120 1.99 -3.36 20.72
N LEU A 121 1.05 -3.95 19.97
CA LEU A 121 -0.40 -3.83 20.19
C LEU A 121 -1.01 -5.19 20.55
N GLY A 122 -0.35 -5.95 21.43
CA GLY A 122 -0.83 -7.26 21.89
C GLY A 122 -0.60 -8.35 20.85
N SER A 123 -1.63 -8.74 20.10
CA SER A 123 -1.52 -9.79 19.08
C SER A 123 -0.91 -9.30 17.75
N VAL A 124 -0.75 -7.98 17.60
CA VAL A 124 -0.19 -7.33 16.41
C VAL A 124 1.01 -6.49 16.82
N THR A 125 2.08 -6.53 16.03
CA THR A 125 3.15 -5.54 16.06
C THR A 125 2.99 -4.62 14.85
N GLN A 126 2.90 -3.33 15.12
CA GLN A 126 2.88 -2.29 14.11
C GLN A 126 4.30 -1.76 13.92
N LEU A 127 4.78 -1.81 12.69
CA LEU A 127 6.06 -1.24 12.31
C LEU A 127 5.83 0.03 11.50
N ILE A 128 6.57 1.08 11.82
CA ILE A 128 6.76 2.22 10.93
C ILE A 128 8.09 2.01 10.23
N VAL A 129 8.06 1.99 8.91
CA VAL A 129 9.23 1.71 8.08
C VAL A 129 9.40 2.82 7.06
N GLU A 130 10.63 3.19 6.75
CA GLU A 130 10.96 4.24 5.77
C GLU A 130 11.61 3.60 4.55
N LEU A 131 11.00 3.82 3.38
CA LEU A 131 11.57 3.43 2.10
C LEU A 131 12.82 4.29 1.82
N ARG A 132 13.71 3.81 0.95
CA ARG A 132 14.88 4.60 0.56
C ARG A 132 14.55 5.91 -0.16
N THR A 133 13.37 5.98 -0.76
CA THR A 133 12.80 7.16 -1.43
C THR A 133 12.26 8.19 -0.42
N GLY A 134 12.16 7.82 0.87
CA GLY A 134 11.80 8.71 1.98
C GLY A 134 10.36 8.57 2.48
N GLU A 135 9.50 7.87 1.74
CA GLU A 135 8.13 7.61 2.16
C GLU A 135 8.10 6.63 3.34
N ARG A 136 7.18 6.88 4.27
CA ARG A 136 6.93 6.00 5.41
C ARG A 136 5.72 5.13 5.18
N LEU A 137 5.85 3.87 5.56
CA LEU A 137 4.80 2.88 5.52
C LEU A 137 4.56 2.31 6.90
N MET A 138 3.30 2.00 7.17
CA MET A 138 2.87 1.18 8.29
C MET A 138 2.75 -0.28 7.84
N VAL A 139 3.29 -1.20 8.62
CA VAL A 139 3.17 -2.65 8.42
C VAL A 139 2.57 -3.27 9.68
N HIS A 140 1.58 -4.16 9.51
CA HIS A 140 1.01 -4.94 10.61
C HIS A 140 1.43 -6.39 10.51
N ARG A 141 2.16 -6.86 11.53
CA ARG A 141 2.60 -8.25 11.66
C ARG A 141 1.86 -8.91 12.81
N LEU A 142 1.39 -10.14 12.63
CA LEU A 142 0.86 -10.95 13.71
C LEU A 142 2.00 -11.47 14.60
N ASN A 143 1.77 -11.50 15.90
CA ASN A 143 2.73 -12.01 16.88
C ASN A 143 2.52 -13.52 17.09
N ASP A 144 2.50 -14.29 16.01
CA ASP A 144 2.19 -15.73 15.99
C ASP A 144 3.41 -16.63 15.68
N GLU A 145 4.51 -16.06 15.17
CA GLU A 145 5.75 -16.79 14.89
C GLU A 145 6.66 -16.88 16.12
N VAL A 146 6.68 -18.06 16.73
CA VAL A 146 7.58 -18.36 17.86
C VAL A 146 9.02 -18.55 17.35
N GLY A 147 9.94 -17.69 17.80
CA GLY A 147 11.38 -17.83 17.56
C GLY A 147 11.95 -17.00 16.40
N ALA A 148 11.14 -16.22 15.69
CA ALA A 148 11.64 -15.16 14.83
C ALA A 148 12.17 -13.99 15.69
N GLU A 149 13.34 -13.44 15.35
CA GLU A 149 13.79 -12.20 16.00
C GLU A 149 12.85 -11.06 15.59
N ASP A 150 12.39 -10.29 16.58
CA ASP A 150 11.55 -9.13 16.32
C ASP A 150 12.39 -8.02 15.68
N PRO A 151 11.89 -7.39 14.59
CA PRO A 151 12.54 -6.23 14.00
C PRO A 151 12.70 -5.11 15.03
N ARG A 152 13.82 -4.40 14.97
CA ARG A 152 14.12 -3.25 15.81
C ARG A 152 14.32 -1.99 14.98
N PRO A 153 14.13 -0.79 15.55
CA PRO A 153 14.51 0.45 14.89
C PRO A 153 15.96 0.40 14.40
N GLY A 154 16.17 0.79 13.14
CA GLY A 154 17.45 0.72 12.44
C GLY A 154 17.69 -0.56 11.64
N ASP A 155 16.92 -1.63 11.87
CA ASP A 155 17.03 -2.85 11.06
C ASP A 155 16.58 -2.56 9.63
N ARG A 156 17.31 -3.16 8.67
CA ARG A 156 16.95 -3.10 7.25
C ARG A 156 16.22 -4.37 6.87
N ILE A 157 15.12 -4.21 6.15
CA ILE A 157 14.18 -5.27 5.81
C ILE A 157 13.71 -5.12 4.37
N VAL A 158 13.18 -6.21 3.80
CA VAL A 158 12.50 -6.18 2.51
C VAL A 158 11.01 -6.27 2.76
N LEU A 159 10.24 -5.35 2.18
CA LEU A 159 8.79 -5.38 2.17
C LEU A 159 8.31 -6.04 0.89
N ARG A 160 7.32 -6.94 1.01
CA ARG A 160 6.73 -7.65 -0.13
C ARG A 160 5.23 -7.73 -0.04
N TRP A 161 4.57 -7.61 -1.18
CA TRP A 161 3.15 -7.89 -1.33
C TRP A 161 2.83 -8.22 -2.79
N ALA A 162 1.76 -8.95 -3.01
CA ALA A 162 1.26 -9.27 -4.35
C ALA A 162 0.71 -8.00 -5.02
N ALA A 163 0.84 -7.88 -6.34
CA ALA A 163 0.32 -6.73 -7.08
C ALA A 163 -1.18 -6.49 -6.86
N GLU A 164 -1.95 -7.55 -6.61
CA GLU A 164 -3.39 -7.51 -6.34
C GLU A 164 -3.74 -6.93 -4.95
N HIS A 165 -2.73 -6.59 -4.14
CA HIS A 165 -2.89 -5.90 -2.86
C HIS A 165 -2.60 -4.40 -2.95
N SER A 166 -2.24 -3.89 -4.12
CA SER A 166 -2.06 -2.46 -4.37
C SER A 166 -2.91 -2.00 -5.54
N PHE A 167 -3.70 -0.95 -5.30
CA PHE A 167 -4.63 -0.42 -6.28
C PHE A 167 -4.38 1.07 -6.51
N VAL A 168 -4.46 1.48 -7.76
CA VAL A 168 -4.57 2.91 -8.09
C VAL A 168 -5.88 3.44 -7.56
N ILE A 169 -5.83 4.59 -6.89
CA ILE A 169 -7.01 5.29 -6.39
C ILE A 169 -6.99 6.74 -6.83
N GLN A 170 -8.16 7.36 -6.87
CA GLN A 170 -8.23 8.79 -7.17
C GLN A 170 -7.63 9.59 -6.01
N ALA A 171 -6.64 10.41 -6.33
CA ALA A 171 -6.12 11.42 -5.41
C ALA A 171 -7.22 12.46 -5.16
N GLY A 172 -7.82 12.42 -3.96
CA GLY A 172 -8.66 13.48 -3.41
C GLY A 172 -7.94 14.15 -2.23
N PRO A 173 -8.51 15.24 -1.66
CA PRO A 173 -8.01 15.78 -0.40
C PRO A 173 -7.99 14.64 0.63
N ALA A 174 -6.80 14.33 1.15
CA ALA A 174 -6.63 13.27 2.13
C ALA A 174 -7.61 13.52 3.30
N ALA A 175 -8.32 12.48 3.73
CA ALA A 175 -9.05 12.54 4.99
C ALA A 175 -8.02 12.93 6.05
N LEU A 176 -8.29 14.05 6.76
CA LEU A 176 -7.44 14.60 7.80
C LEU A 176 -6.85 13.45 8.63
N GLY A 177 -5.55 13.20 8.45
CA GLY A 177 -4.85 12.18 9.20
C GLY A 177 -5.00 12.48 10.68
N THR A 178 -5.35 11.46 11.46
CA THR A 178 -5.15 11.52 12.90
C THR A 178 -3.66 11.65 13.12
N ASP A 179 -3.21 12.87 13.44
CA ASP A 179 -1.95 13.09 14.13
C ASP A 179 -1.94 12.16 15.35
N VAL A 180 -1.16 11.10 15.27
CA VAL A 180 -0.73 10.35 16.43
C VAL A 180 0.58 10.99 16.88
N ASP A 181 0.45 12.19 17.44
CA ASP A 181 1.47 12.86 18.24
C ASP A 181 0.75 13.60 19.37
N ALA A 182 0.74 12.98 20.55
CA ALA A 182 0.48 13.60 21.85
C ALA A 182 1.30 12.89 22.91
#